data_AF-A0A1I0MUP9-F1
#
_entry.id   AF-A0A1I0MUP9-F1
#
_cell.length_a   1.000
_cell.length_b   1.000
_cell.length_c   1.000
_cell.angle_alpha   90.00
_cell.angle_beta   90.00
_cell.angle_gamma   90.00
#
_symmetry.space_group_name_H-M   'P 1'
#
loop_
_entity.id
_entity.type
_entity.pdbx_description
1 polymer ?
#
loop_
_entity_poly.entity_id
_entity_poly.type
_entity_poly.pdbx_seq_one_letter_code
_entity_poly.pdbx_strand_id
1 'polypeptide(L)'
;MARDIKWAVKEAEEQGAIHRISVEDSTKKEITSSAKKTALGMFAGSIALLIVATIIVLALYSFGGIILHGARMFVIYLIILIFPFYAIYNIIHTSKAIKNDDVEFFQGTLVTKTDKGYRLSGLEDHDLSFLKGKTKDLKAGETVNIVRIADDVSLFV
;
A
#
# COMPACT_ATOMS: atom_id res chain seq x y z
N MET A 1 -5.31 11.35 14.34
CA MET A 1 -4.82 11.80 13.03
C MET A 1 -3.59 10.96 12.73
N ALA A 2 -3.55 10.23 11.61
CA ALA A 2 -2.34 9.49 11.25
C ALA A 2 -1.20 10.50 11.08
N ARG A 3 -0.10 10.34 11.81
CA ARG A 3 1.11 11.15 11.65
C ARG A 3 1.59 11.00 10.20
N ASP A 4 2.11 12.09 9.63
CA ASP A 4 2.81 12.04 8.34
C ASP A 4 3.95 11.02 8.44
N ILE A 5 3.95 10.04 7.55
CA ILE A 5 4.89 8.92 7.55
C ILE A 5 6.33 9.42 7.40
N LYS A 6 6.56 10.49 6.63
CA LYS A 6 7.88 11.09 6.50
C LYS A 6 8.38 11.64 7.82
N TRP A 7 7.48 12.25 8.59
CA TRP A 7 7.82 12.79 9.90
C TRP A 7 8.05 11.67 10.92
N ALA A 8 7.19 10.64 10.92
CA ALA A 8 7.33 9.49 11.80
C ALA A 8 8.65 8.73 11.58
N VAL A 9 9.06 8.54 10.32
CA VAL A 9 10.36 7.93 9.98
C VAL A 9 11.52 8.78 10.47
N LYS A 10 11.47 10.11 10.27
CA LYS A 10 12.53 11.02 10.74
C LYS A 10 12.65 11.03 12.26
N GLU A 11 11.53 11.03 12.96
CA GLU A 11 11.49 10.97 14.43
C GLU A 11 12.04 9.62 14.94
N ALA A 12 11.68 8.51 14.29
CA ALA A 12 12.22 7.19 14.62
C ALA A 12 13.74 7.10 14.38
N GLU A 13 14.25 7.75 13.34
CA GLU A 13 15.69 7.85 13.06
C GLU A 13 16.41 8.70 14.12
N GLU A 14 15.85 9.85 14.48
CA GLU A 14 16.41 10.75 15.52
C GLU A 14 16.43 10.09 16.91
N GLN A 15 15.44 9.24 17.21
CA GLN A 15 15.38 8.44 18.44
C GLN A 15 16.32 7.22 18.42
N GLY A 16 16.97 6.93 17.29
CA GLY A 16 17.85 5.77 17.12
C GLY A 16 17.09 4.43 17.06
N ALA A 17 15.79 4.45 16.84
CA ALA A 17 14.96 3.25 16.73
C ALA A 17 15.10 2.57 15.35
N ILE A 18 15.42 3.36 14.32
CA ILE A 18 15.77 2.89 12.98
C ILE A 18 17.06 3.54 12.48
N HIS A 19 17.77 2.86 11.58
CA HIS A 19 19.02 3.34 11.00
C HIS A 19 18.96 3.33 9.48
N ARG A 20 19.40 4.41 8.83
CA ARG A 20 19.47 4.48 7.38
C ARG A 20 20.53 3.52 6.85
N ILE A 21 20.18 2.74 5.83
CA ILE A 21 21.07 1.78 5.18
C ILE A 21 21.25 2.14 3.70
N SER A 22 22.43 1.86 3.16
CA SER A 22 22.66 1.89 1.71
C SER A 22 22.39 0.50 1.15
N VAL A 23 21.54 0.43 0.13
CA VAL A 23 21.20 -0.82 -0.56
C VAL A 23 21.77 -0.77 -1.97
N GLU A 24 22.17 -1.92 -2.50
CA GLU A 24 22.69 -2.03 -3.87
C GLU A 24 21.64 -1.59 -4.91
N ASP A 25 22.10 -0.99 -6.01
CA ASP A 25 21.22 -0.52 -7.10
C ASP A 25 20.35 -1.63 -7.71
N SER A 26 20.85 -2.87 -7.69
CA SER A 26 20.15 -4.08 -8.11
C SER A 26 18.86 -4.27 -7.29
N THR A 27 18.98 -4.23 -5.96
CA THR A 27 17.87 -4.37 -5.00
C THR A 27 16.94 -3.16 -5.06
N LYS A 28 17.48 -1.94 -5.18
CA LYS A 28 16.68 -0.71 -5.36
C LYS A 28 15.79 -0.80 -6.60
N LYS A 29 16.32 -1.30 -7.73
CA LYS A 29 15.53 -1.55 -8.94
C LYS A 29 14.46 -2.63 -8.74
N GLU A 30 14.77 -3.69 -8.00
CA GLU A 30 13.80 -4.76 -7.73
C GLU A 30 12.63 -4.27 -6.87
N ILE A 31 12.92 -3.50 -5.82
CA ILE A 31 11.92 -2.94 -4.90
C ILE A 31 11.03 -1.93 -5.62
N THR A 32 11.63 -1.00 -6.36
CA THR A 32 10.86 0.01 -7.12
C THR A 32 10.03 -0.60 -8.25
N SER A 33 10.54 -1.65 -8.92
CA SER A 33 9.77 -2.43 -9.90
C SER A 33 8.59 -3.16 -9.24
N SER A 34 8.79 -3.70 -8.04
CA SER A 34 7.75 -4.39 -7.28
C SER A 34 6.65 -3.41 -6.84
N ALA A 35 7.01 -2.23 -6.33
CA ALA A 35 6.05 -1.17 -5.98
C ALA A 35 5.19 -0.77 -7.19
N LYS A 36 5.81 -0.59 -8.37
CA LYS A 36 5.08 -0.33 -9.62
C LYS A 36 4.15 -1.47 -10.01
N LYS A 37 4.59 -2.72 -9.88
CA LYS A 37 3.75 -3.90 -10.18
C LYS A 37 2.55 -3.98 -9.24
N THR A 38 2.72 -3.70 -7.95
CA THR A 38 1.62 -3.67 -6.98
C THR A 38 0.61 -2.58 -7.32
N ALA A 39 1.08 -1.36 -7.63
CA ALA A 39 0.20 -0.27 -8.06
C ALA A 39 -0.56 -0.61 -9.37
N LEU A 40 0.11 -1.24 -10.35
CA LEU A 40 -0.51 -1.74 -11.57
C LEU A 40 -1.52 -2.87 -11.30
N GLY A 41 -1.21 -3.77 -10.37
CA GLY A 41 -2.10 -4.83 -9.92
C GLY A 41 -3.37 -4.29 -9.29
N MET A 42 -3.27 -3.26 -8.44
CA MET A 42 -4.43 -2.55 -7.88
C MET A 42 -5.29 -1.92 -8.98
N PHE A 43 -4.67 -1.33 -10.00
CA PHE A 43 -5.39 -0.79 -11.15
C PHE A 43 -6.11 -1.89 -11.95
N ALA A 44 -5.42 -2.97 -12.32
CA ALA A 44 -6.04 -4.10 -13.00
C ALA A 44 -7.20 -4.69 -12.20
N GLY A 45 -7.02 -4.84 -10.88
CA GLY A 45 -8.07 -5.27 -9.95
C GLY A 45 -9.27 -4.32 -9.94
N SER A 46 -9.03 -3.00 -9.93
CA SER A 46 -10.11 -1.99 -9.97
C SER A 46 -10.94 -2.06 -11.26
N ILE A 47 -10.29 -2.30 -12.41
CA ILE A 47 -10.97 -2.47 -13.70
C ILE A 47 -11.80 -3.76 -13.70
N ALA A 48 -11.24 -4.87 -13.21
CA ALA A 48 -11.97 -6.14 -13.10
C ALA A 48 -13.22 -5.99 -12.22
N LEU A 49 -13.12 -5.31 -11.08
CA LEU A 49 -14.23 -5.03 -10.17
C LEU A 49 -15.32 -4.19 -10.85
N LEU A 50 -14.92 -3.20 -11.64
CA LEU A 50 -15.83 -2.35 -12.42
C LEU A 50 -16.58 -3.15 -13.50
N ILE A 51 -15.91 -4.07 -14.19
CA ILE A 51 -16.54 -4.98 -15.17
C ILE A 51 -17.57 -5.88 -14.48
N VAL A 52 -17.19 -6.52 -13.37
CA VAL A 52 -18.08 -7.42 -12.61
C VAL A 52 -19.32 -6.67 -12.12
N ALA A 53 -19.14 -5.48 -11.56
CA ALA A 53 -20.24 -4.64 -11.12
C ALA A 53 -21.18 -4.27 -12.26
N THR A 54 -20.63 -3.91 -13.43
CA THR A 54 -21.43 -3.60 -14.63
C THR A 54 -22.26 -4.80 -15.08
N ILE A 55 -21.70 -6.01 -15.06
CA ILE A 55 -22.42 -7.24 -15.41
C ILE A 55 -23.57 -7.53 -14.44
N ILE A 56 -23.32 -7.44 -13.13
CA ILE A 56 -24.35 -7.64 -12.09
C ILE A 56 -25.54 -6.71 -12.34
N VAL A 57 -25.26 -5.48 -12.74
CA VAL A 57 -26.25 -4.45 -12.98
C VAL A 57 -27.08 -4.71 -14.21
N LEU A 58 -26.44 -5.09 -15.32
CA LEU A 58 -27.14 -5.47 -16.54
C LEU A 58 -28.05 -6.68 -16.30
N ALA A 59 -27.60 -7.63 -15.48
CA ALA A 59 -28.40 -8.78 -15.07
C ALA A 59 -29.61 -8.35 -14.22
N LEU A 60 -29.42 -7.51 -13.21
CA LEU A 60 -30.52 -6.99 -12.37
C LEU A 60 -31.54 -6.16 -13.17
N TYR A 61 -31.06 -5.35 -14.13
CA TYR A 61 -31.92 -4.59 -15.03
C TYR A 61 -32.76 -5.51 -15.93
N SER A 62 -32.14 -6.55 -16.49
CA SER A 62 -32.80 -7.51 -17.39
C SER A 62 -33.83 -8.40 -16.69
N PHE A 63 -33.61 -8.76 -15.42
CA PHE A 63 -34.49 -9.67 -14.68
C PHE A 63 -35.65 -9.00 -13.93
N GLY A 64 -35.62 -7.68 -13.70
CA GLY A 64 -36.54 -7.10 -12.70
C GLY A 64 -37.27 -5.81 -13.04
N GLY A 65 -36.82 -4.97 -13.98
CA GLY A 65 -37.39 -3.60 -14.09
C GLY A 65 -37.41 -2.83 -12.75
N ILE A 66 -36.61 -3.23 -11.76
CA ILE A 66 -36.65 -2.70 -10.39
C ILE A 66 -35.74 -1.48 -10.34
N ILE A 67 -36.26 -0.37 -10.84
CA ILE A 67 -35.66 0.98 -10.71
C ILE A 67 -35.76 1.48 -9.25
N LEU A 68 -36.47 0.78 -8.37
CA LEU A 68 -36.85 1.22 -7.02
C LEU A 68 -35.84 0.96 -5.90
N HIS A 69 -34.65 0.40 -6.16
CA HIS A 69 -33.57 0.27 -5.15
C HIS A 69 -32.41 1.26 -5.38
N GLY A 70 -32.72 2.42 -5.97
CA GLY A 70 -31.74 3.39 -6.47
C GLY A 70 -30.77 3.96 -5.44
N ALA A 71 -31.15 4.13 -4.18
CA ALA A 71 -30.29 4.83 -3.19
C ALA A 71 -29.11 3.98 -2.69
N ARG A 72 -29.31 2.69 -2.36
CA ARG A 72 -28.22 1.81 -1.88
C ARG A 72 -27.27 1.40 -3.00
N MET A 73 -27.81 1.17 -4.20
CA MET A 73 -27.01 0.86 -5.38
C MET A 73 -26.14 2.06 -5.77
N PHE A 74 -26.67 3.29 -5.71
CA PHE A 74 -25.91 4.52 -6.02
C PHE A 74 -24.63 4.68 -5.20
N VAL A 75 -24.67 4.38 -3.89
CA VAL A 75 -23.47 4.43 -3.03
C VAL A 75 -22.42 3.40 -3.46
N ILE A 76 -22.85 2.18 -3.79
CA ILE A 76 -21.95 1.12 -4.27
C ILE A 76 -21.32 1.52 -5.60
N TYR A 77 -22.09 2.10 -6.54
CA TYR A 77 -21.55 2.61 -7.80
C TYR A 77 -20.55 3.74 -7.60
N LEU A 78 -20.84 4.67 -6.69
CA LEU A 78 -19.95 5.78 -6.41
C LEU A 78 -18.58 5.25 -5.95
N ILE A 79 -18.57 4.26 -5.05
CA ILE A 79 -17.35 3.61 -4.57
C ILE A 79 -16.60 2.91 -5.71
N ILE A 80 -17.32 2.17 -6.57
CA ILE A 80 -16.71 1.45 -7.71
C ILE A 80 -16.16 2.42 -8.75
N LEU A 81 -16.80 3.57 -8.97
CA LEU A 81 -16.31 4.61 -9.87
C LEU A 81 -15.08 5.33 -9.32
N ILE A 82 -15.00 5.56 -8.00
CA ILE A 82 -13.87 6.23 -7.36
C ILE A 82 -12.61 5.34 -7.37
N PHE A 83 -12.77 4.02 -7.27
CA PHE A 83 -11.65 3.07 -7.16
C PHE A 83 -10.63 3.15 -8.32
N PRO A 84 -11.04 3.20 -9.60
CA PRO A 84 -10.14 3.41 -10.73
C PRO A 84 -9.36 4.73 -10.63
N PHE A 85 -10.01 5.83 -10.22
CA PHE A 85 -9.31 7.11 -10.05
C PHE A 85 -8.27 7.04 -8.93
N TYR A 86 -8.60 6.37 -7.82
CA TYR A 86 -7.64 6.12 -6.74
C TYR A 86 -6.46 5.27 -7.21
N ALA A 87 -6.71 4.22 -8.00
CA ALA A 87 -5.65 3.38 -8.53
C ALA A 87 -4.73 4.13 -9.51
N ILE A 88 -5.29 4.96 -10.39
CA ILE A 88 -4.50 5.83 -11.28
C ILE A 88 -3.65 6.81 -10.47
N TYR A 89 -4.25 7.46 -9.46
CA TYR A 89 -3.52 8.35 -8.55
C TYR A 89 -2.35 7.61 -7.90
N ASN A 90 -2.56 6.39 -7.40
CA ASN A 90 -1.51 5.60 -6.76
C ASN A 90 -0.37 5.25 -7.73
N ILE A 91 -0.69 4.90 -8.98
CA ILE A 91 0.32 4.65 -10.04
C ILE A 91 1.15 5.90 -10.31
N ILE A 92 0.49 7.05 -10.48
CA ILE A 92 1.17 8.33 -10.79
C ILE A 92 2.03 8.74 -9.60
N HIS A 93 1.50 8.65 -8.38
CA HIS A 93 2.20 9.01 -7.16
C HIS A 93 3.45 8.15 -6.95
N THR A 94 3.30 6.82 -7.00
CA THR A 94 4.41 5.86 -6.91
C THR A 94 5.45 6.09 -8.00
N SER A 95 5.01 6.34 -9.24
CA SER A 95 5.92 6.59 -10.36
C SER A 95 6.69 7.92 -10.20
N LYS A 96 6.03 8.96 -9.70
CA LYS A 96 6.63 10.27 -9.44
C LYS A 96 7.62 10.19 -8.28
N ALA A 97 7.29 9.48 -7.21
CA ALA A 97 8.18 9.23 -6.08
C ALA A 97 9.48 8.55 -6.54
N ILE A 98 9.36 7.48 -7.34
CA ILE A 98 10.51 6.77 -7.89
C ILE A 98 11.33 7.65 -8.84
N LYS A 99 10.68 8.49 -9.66
CA LYS A 99 11.38 9.40 -10.59
C LYS A 99 12.13 10.52 -9.86
N ASN A 100 11.59 10.99 -8.74
CA ASN A 100 12.18 12.05 -7.93
C ASN A 100 13.22 11.53 -6.91
N ASP A 101 13.57 10.25 -6.98
CA ASP A 101 14.47 9.57 -6.04
C ASP A 101 14.03 9.66 -4.57
N ASP A 102 12.72 9.77 -4.33
CA ASP A 102 12.12 9.80 -2.99
C ASP A 102 11.93 8.37 -2.45
N VAL A 103 13.05 7.64 -2.41
CA VAL A 103 13.13 6.25 -1.95
C VAL A 103 14.25 6.17 -0.92
N GLU A 104 13.89 5.83 0.31
CA GLU A 104 14.83 5.75 1.42
C GLU A 104 14.77 4.35 2.05
N PHE A 105 15.92 3.85 2.47
CA PHE A 105 16.06 2.53 3.06
C PHE A 105 16.55 2.63 4.50
N PHE A 106 15.91 1.86 5.36
CA PHE A 106 16.19 1.81 6.78
C PHE A 106 16.24 0.37 7.27
N GLN A 107 16.82 0.20 8.46
CA GLN A 107 16.83 -1.02 9.21
C GLN A 107 16.31 -0.74 10.62
N GLY A 108 15.45 -1.60 11.15
CA GLY A 108 14.86 -1.42 12.47
C GLY A 108 14.56 -2.75 13.14
N THR A 109 14.11 -2.69 14.40
CA THR A 109 13.76 -3.88 15.19
C THR A 109 12.25 -4.05 15.27
N LEU A 110 11.79 -5.27 14.98
CA LEU A 110 10.38 -5.63 15.03
C LEU A 110 9.91 -5.73 16.49
N VAL A 111 8.83 -5.05 16.83
CA VAL A 111 8.27 -5.04 18.19
C VAL A 111 7.24 -6.14 18.34
N THR A 112 6.29 -6.21 17.42
CA THR A 112 5.21 -7.21 17.46
C THR A 112 4.58 -7.43 16.09
N LYS A 113 3.88 -8.56 15.93
CA LYS A 113 3.02 -8.87 14.80
C LYS A 113 1.59 -8.53 15.18
N THR A 114 0.90 -7.75 14.34
CA THR A 114 -0.52 -7.43 14.49
C THR A 114 -1.34 -8.21 13.47
N ASP A 115 -2.67 -8.22 13.64
CA ASP A 115 -3.58 -8.84 12.67
C ASP A 115 -3.51 -8.18 11.29
N LYS A 116 -3.00 -6.94 11.22
CA LYS A 116 -2.89 -6.12 10.01
C LYS A 116 -1.47 -6.08 9.42
N GLY A 117 -0.46 -6.57 10.14
CA GLY A 117 0.94 -6.51 9.69
C GLY A 117 1.94 -6.63 10.83
N TYR A 118 2.95 -5.77 10.82
CA TYR A 118 4.04 -5.76 11.80
C TYR A 118 4.28 -4.35 12.31
N ARG A 119 4.63 -4.24 13.58
CA ARG A 119 5.04 -2.98 14.22
C ARG A 119 6.53 -2.95 14.45
N LEU A 120 7.12 -1.80 14.20
CA LEU A 120 8.53 -1.52 14.33
C LEU A 120 8.76 -0.51 15.45
N SER A 121 9.90 -0.64 16.13
CA SER A 121 10.30 0.31 17.17
C SER A 121 10.38 1.72 16.57
N GLY A 122 9.76 2.70 17.22
CA GLY A 122 9.64 4.08 16.72
C GLY A 122 8.58 4.31 15.63
N LEU A 123 7.98 3.26 15.06
CA LEU A 123 6.87 3.32 14.09
C LEU A 123 5.66 2.52 14.56
N GLU A 124 5.43 2.45 15.87
CA GLU A 124 4.40 1.59 16.48
C GLU A 124 2.96 2.00 16.13
N ASP A 125 2.77 3.26 15.75
CA ASP A 125 1.49 3.81 15.29
C ASP A 125 1.12 3.36 13.87
N HIS A 126 2.04 2.74 13.14
CA HIS A 126 1.86 2.31 11.76
C HIS A 126 1.96 0.78 11.66
N ASP A 127 0.89 0.14 11.17
CA ASP A 127 0.94 -1.29 10.82
C ASP A 127 1.62 -1.44 9.45
N LEU A 128 2.80 -2.04 9.44
CA LEU A 128 3.64 -2.18 8.25
C LEU A 128 3.41 -3.53 7.59
N SER A 129 3.32 -3.52 6.26
CA SER A 129 3.14 -4.72 5.45
C SER A 129 4.34 -4.98 4.56
N PHE A 130 4.48 -6.20 4.05
CA PHE A 130 5.56 -6.54 3.13
C PHE A 130 5.28 -6.06 1.71
N LEU A 131 6.27 -5.43 1.09
CA LEU A 131 6.20 -4.98 -0.30
C LEU A 131 6.27 -6.16 -1.31
N LYS A 132 6.55 -7.39 -0.83
CA LYS A 132 6.69 -8.61 -1.64
C LYS A 132 6.19 -9.86 -0.90
N GLY A 133 5.48 -10.73 -1.63
CA GLY A 133 4.82 -11.95 -1.15
C GLY A 133 5.71 -13.12 -0.72
N LYS A 134 6.49 -12.93 0.34
CA LYS A 134 6.77 -14.01 1.30
C LYS A 134 6.68 -13.42 2.69
N THR A 135 5.56 -13.68 3.35
CA THR A 135 5.44 -13.51 4.79
C THR A 135 6.44 -14.46 5.43
N LYS A 136 7.66 -14.01 5.69
CA LYS A 136 8.48 -14.68 6.70
C LYS A 136 7.72 -14.47 8.01
N ASP A 137 7.51 -15.55 8.77
CA ASP A 137 7.09 -15.40 10.16
C ASP A 137 8.26 -14.80 10.94
N LEU A 138 8.35 -13.47 10.86
CA LEU A 138 9.27 -12.67 11.64
C LEU A 138 8.81 -12.70 13.09
N LYS A 139 9.77 -12.87 13.99
CA LYS A 139 9.54 -12.82 15.43
C LYS A 139 9.85 -11.43 15.96
N ALA A 140 9.17 -11.07 17.05
CA ALA A 140 9.53 -9.89 17.83
C ALA A 140 11.02 -9.96 18.22
N GLY A 141 11.72 -8.83 18.10
CA GLY A 141 13.15 -8.70 18.33
C GLY A 141 14.02 -8.92 17.10
N GLU A 142 13.48 -9.35 15.96
CA GLU A 142 14.27 -9.50 14.72
C GLU A 142 14.55 -8.15 14.06
N THR A 143 15.76 -8.03 13.50
CA THR A 143 16.15 -6.89 12.67
C THR A 143 15.61 -7.07 11.26
N VAL A 144 14.92 -6.04 10.76
CA VAL A 144 14.23 -6.05 9.48
C VAL A 144 14.60 -4.83 8.64
N ASN A 145 14.54 -5.00 7.32
CA ASN A 145 14.78 -3.90 6.40
C ASN A 145 13.45 -3.26 5.98
N ILE A 146 13.47 -1.94 5.88
CA ILE A 146 12.31 -1.09 5.69
C ILE A 146 12.59 -0.16 4.52
N VAL A 147 11.63 0.00 3.63
CA VAL A 147 11.71 0.99 2.55
C VAL A 147 10.60 2.01 2.73
N ARG A 148 10.96 3.30 2.61
CA ARG A 148 10.00 4.39 2.41
C ARG A 148 9.96 4.74 0.93
N ILE A 149 8.76 4.80 0.36
CA ILE A 149 8.52 5.30 -1.00
C ILE A 149 7.48 6.41 -0.90
N ALA A 150 7.91 7.68 -1.03
CA ALA A 150 7.10 8.85 -0.70
C ALA A 150 6.45 8.75 0.70
N ASP A 151 5.12 8.57 0.75
CA ASP A 151 4.33 8.55 1.97
C ASP A 151 3.97 7.13 2.41
N ASP A 152 4.55 6.09 1.81
CA ASP A 152 4.33 4.70 2.20
C ASP A 152 5.60 4.08 2.79
N VAL A 153 5.44 3.25 3.81
CA VAL A 153 6.53 2.50 4.45
C VAL A 153 6.16 1.03 4.43
N SER A 154 7.10 0.21 3.98
CA SER A 154 6.89 -1.22 3.84
C SER A 154 8.13 -2.00 4.21
N LEU A 155 7.91 -3.24 4.66
CA LEU A 155 8.99 -4.19 4.90
C LEU A 155 9.47 -4.79 3.59
N PHE A 156 10.78 -5.03 3.50
CA PHE A 156 11.38 -5.83 2.43
C PHE A 156 12.38 -6.85 3.00
N VAL A 157 12.58 -7.94 2.26
CA VAL A 157 13.52 -9.02 2.60
C VAL A 157 14.61 -9.07 1.56
#